data_AF-A0A2D4MWV8-F1
#
_entry.id   AF-A0A2D4MWV8-F1
#
_cell.length_a   1.000
_cell.length_b   1.000
_cell.length_c   1.000
_cell.angle_alpha   90.00
_cell.angle_beta   90.00
_cell.angle_gamma   90.00
#
_symmetry.space_group_name_H-M   'P 1'
#
loop_
_entity.id
_entity.type
_entity.pdbx_description
1 polymer ?
#
loop_
_entity_poly.entity_id
_entity_poly.type
_entity_poly.pdbx_seq_one_letter_code
_entity_poly.pdbx_strand_id
1 'polypeptide(L)'
;NLMMLMMLIMENAEINNIIKIVGLQYKKSYEDPESLKTLRYGKIMIMTDQDQDGSHIKGLLINFIHHNWPSLLKHGFLEEFITPIVKASKNKQELSFYSIPEFDE
;
A
#
# COMPACT_ATOMS: atom_id res chain seq x y z
N ASN A 1 4.24 0.89 -26.84
CA ASN A 1 4.48 -0.57 -26.83
C ASN A 1 4.64 -1.01 -25.37
N LEU A 2 3.94 -2.05 -24.94
CA LEU A 2 3.95 -2.59 -23.57
C LEU A 2 5.36 -2.85 -23.01
N MET A 3 6.31 -3.27 -23.87
CA MET A 3 7.72 -3.43 -23.49
C MET A 3 8.36 -2.13 -22.97
N MET A 4 8.07 -1.00 -23.60
CA MET A 4 8.63 0.30 -23.23
C MET A 4 8.11 0.75 -21.86
N LEU A 5 6.83 0.46 -21.57
CA LEU A 5 6.24 0.74 -20.26
C LEU A 5 6.89 -0.12 -19.16
N MET A 6 7.17 -1.39 -19.48
CA MET A 6 7.82 -2.30 -18.53
C MET A 6 9.26 -1.89 -18.23
N MET A 7 10.00 -1.37 -19.22
CA MET A 7 11.32 -0.77 -19.02
C MET A 7 11.26 0.45 -18.08
N LEU A 8 10.31 1.37 -18.29
CA LEU A 8 10.16 2.56 -17.43
C LEU A 8 9.93 2.19 -15.96
N ILE A 9 9.16 1.12 -15.70
CA ILE A 9 8.92 0.62 -14.34
C ILE A 9 10.20 0.00 -13.76
N MET A 10 10.94 -0.78 -14.56
CA MET A 10 12.20 -1.39 -14.15
C MET A 10 13.32 -0.37 -13.90
N GLU A 11 13.25 0.80 -14.51
CA GLU A 11 14.20 1.89 -14.29
C GLU A 11 13.82 2.79 -13.10
N ASN A 12 12.59 2.68 -12.59
CA ASN A 12 12.14 3.48 -11.46
C ASN A 12 12.87 3.04 -10.16
N ALA A 13 13.61 3.98 -9.56
CA ALA A 13 14.40 3.70 -8.37
C ALA A 13 13.55 3.33 -7.14
N GLU A 14 12.39 3.97 -6.97
CA GLU A 14 11.50 3.74 -5.82
C GLU A 14 10.87 2.34 -5.87
N ILE A 15 10.38 1.93 -7.05
CA ILE A 15 9.83 0.58 -7.26
C ILE A 15 10.90 -0.48 -6.99
N ASN A 16 12.11 -0.28 -7.51
CA ASN A 16 13.22 -1.19 -7.26
C ASN A 16 13.60 -1.26 -5.78
N ASN A 17 13.53 -0.14 -5.06
CA ASN A 17 13.79 -0.10 -3.63
C ASN A 17 12.72 -0.90 -2.87
N ILE A 18 11.43 -0.72 -3.18
CA ILE A 18 10.34 -1.50 -2.57
C ILE A 18 10.57 -2.99 -2.79
N ILE A 19 10.86 -3.41 -4.02
CA ILE A 19 11.12 -4.82 -4.35
C ILE A 19 12.26 -5.39 -3.50
N LYS A 20 13.38 -4.66 -3.42
CA LYS A 20 14.56 -5.09 -2.66
C LYS A 20 14.31 -5.14 -1.16
N ILE A 21 13.63 -4.13 -0.61
CA ILE A 21 13.33 -4.02 0.83
C ILE A 21 12.41 -5.17 1.25
N VAL A 22 11.39 -5.44 0.44
CA VAL A 22 10.37 -6.45 0.74
C VAL A 22 10.88 -7.86 0.43
N GLY A 23 11.84 -8.00 -0.49
CA GLY A 23 12.31 -9.30 -0.98
C GLY A 23 11.41 -9.86 -2.10
N LEU A 24 10.72 -9.00 -2.83
CA LEU A 24 9.92 -9.40 -3.98
C LEU A 24 10.82 -9.84 -5.13
N GLN A 25 10.28 -10.70 -5.98
CA GLN A 25 10.95 -11.30 -7.12
C GLN A 25 9.97 -11.35 -8.28
N TYR A 26 10.34 -10.71 -9.39
CA TYR A 26 9.55 -10.81 -10.62
C TYR A 26 9.44 -12.26 -11.07
N LYS A 27 8.30 -12.62 -11.67
CA LYS A 27 7.97 -13.98 -12.16
C LYS A 27 7.86 -15.06 -11.08
N LYS A 28 8.01 -14.73 -9.80
CA LYS A 28 7.72 -15.64 -8.69
C LYS A 28 6.26 -15.50 -8.26
N SER A 29 5.56 -16.62 -8.09
CA SER A 29 4.25 -16.62 -7.43
C SER A 29 4.41 -16.80 -5.91
N TYR A 30 3.56 -16.11 -5.14
CA TYR A 30 3.50 -16.16 -3.68
C TYR A 30 2.20 -16.81 -3.20
N GLU A 31 1.93 -18.03 -3.65
CA GLU A 31 0.69 -18.76 -3.35
C GLU A 31 0.80 -19.71 -2.16
N ASP A 32 2.03 -20.14 -1.84
CA ASP A 32 2.30 -21.17 -0.85
C ASP A 32 3.11 -20.62 0.33
N PRO A 33 3.07 -21.29 1.50
CA PRO A 33 3.80 -20.83 2.68
C PRO A 33 5.32 -20.72 2.50
N GLU A 34 5.95 -21.55 1.66
CA GLU A 34 7.39 -21.49 1.44
C GLU A 34 7.77 -20.29 0.58
N SER A 35 6.99 -19.97 -0.45
CA SER A 35 7.21 -18.73 -1.22
C SER A 35 6.98 -17.48 -0.36
N LEU A 36 5.97 -17.47 0.51
CA LEU A 36 5.74 -16.36 1.44
C LEU A 36 6.88 -16.15 2.44
N LYS A 37 7.50 -17.23 2.94
CA LYS A 37 8.69 -17.15 3.83
C LYS A 37 9.91 -16.49 3.19
N THR A 38 9.95 -16.38 1.86
CA THR A 38 11.05 -15.67 1.18
C THR A 38 10.94 -14.16 1.22
N LEU A 39 9.77 -13.63 1.58
CA LEU A 39 9.57 -12.20 1.83
C LEU A 39 10.21 -11.82 3.16
N ARG A 40 10.78 -10.63 3.22
CA ARG A 40 11.41 -10.07 4.44
C ARG A 40 10.40 -9.49 5.41
N TYR A 41 9.21 -9.15 4.92
CA TYR A 41 8.11 -8.58 5.68
C TYR A 41 6.83 -9.37 5.39
N GLY A 42 6.03 -9.61 6.43
CA GLY A 42 4.75 -10.30 6.27
C GLY A 42 3.64 -9.42 5.71
N LYS A 43 3.76 -8.09 5.87
CA LYS A 43 2.80 -7.09 5.40
C LYS A 43 3.51 -5.79 5.04
N ILE A 44 2.88 -4.99 4.18
CA ILE A 44 3.23 -3.60 3.87
C ILE A 44 2.07 -2.73 4.32
N MET A 45 2.36 -1.79 5.22
CA MET A 45 1.41 -0.78 5.66
C MET A 45 1.59 0.48 4.81
N ILE A 46 0.51 0.88 4.12
CA ILE A 46 0.45 2.08 3.31
C ILE A 46 -0.07 3.22 4.19
N MET A 47 0.75 4.26 4.34
CA MET A 47 0.41 5.51 5.02
C MET A 47 0.48 6.63 4.01
N THR A 48 -0.66 7.25 3.72
CA THR A 48 -0.76 8.41 2.83
C THR A 48 -1.61 9.48 3.49
N ASP A 49 -1.48 10.71 3.01
CA ASP A 49 -2.34 11.81 3.44
C ASP A 49 -3.81 11.48 3.15
N GLN A 50 -4.71 11.99 4.01
CA GLN A 50 -6.15 11.79 3.89
C GLN A 50 -6.77 12.78 2.90
N ASP A 51 -6.27 12.75 1.67
CA ASP A 51 -6.77 13.53 0.56
C ASP A 51 -6.88 12.67 -0.72
N GLN A 52 -7.24 13.34 -1.82
CA GLN A 52 -7.41 12.68 -3.10
C GLN A 52 -6.09 12.14 -3.66
N ASP A 53 -4.97 12.83 -3.43
CA ASP A 53 -3.65 12.43 -3.93
C ASP A 53 -3.11 11.22 -3.16
N GLY A 54 -3.31 11.17 -1.85
CA GLY A 54 -3.04 9.99 -1.04
C GLY A 54 -3.84 8.78 -1.51
N SER A 55 -5.11 8.98 -1.86
CA SER A 55 -5.95 7.93 -2.45
C SER A 55 -5.43 7.44 -3.80
N HIS A 56 -4.94 8.35 -4.66
CA HIS A 56 -4.32 7.99 -5.93
C HIS A 56 -3.02 7.20 -5.74
N ILE A 57 -2.11 7.65 -4.87
CA ILE A 57 -0.85 6.96 -4.56
C ILE A 57 -1.11 5.56 -4.01
N LYS A 58 -2.05 5.43 -3.07
CA LYS A 58 -2.50 4.14 -2.54
C LYS A 58 -2.99 3.22 -3.66
N GLY A 59 -3.82 3.74 -4.57
CA GLY A 59 -4.31 3.00 -5.73
C GLY A 59 -3.18 2.50 -6.64
N LEU A 60 -2.15 3.32 -6.88
CA LEU A 60 -0.99 2.92 -7.68
C LEU A 60 -0.20 1.79 -7.04
N LEU A 61 0.02 1.83 -5.71
CA LEU A 61 0.69 0.75 -4.99
C LEU A 61 -0.12 -0.55 -4.99
N ILE A 62 -1.42 -0.47 -4.75
CA ILE A 62 -2.31 -1.64 -4.83
C ILE A 62 -2.28 -2.23 -6.24
N ASN A 63 -2.38 -1.39 -7.27
CA ASN A 63 -2.32 -1.84 -8.65
C ASN A 63 -0.96 -2.47 -9.00
N PHE A 64 0.15 -1.89 -8.53
CA PHE A 64 1.49 -2.42 -8.72
C PHE A 64 1.63 -3.83 -8.15
N ILE A 65 1.16 -4.07 -6.92
CA ILE A 65 1.17 -5.39 -6.30
C ILE A 65 0.18 -6.33 -6.99
N HIS A 66 -1.03 -5.88 -7.31
CA HIS A 66 -2.05 -6.68 -8.00
C HIS A 66 -1.55 -7.18 -9.37
N HIS A 67 -0.92 -6.29 -10.15
CA HIS A 67 -0.46 -6.60 -11.49
C HIS A 67 0.68 -7.62 -11.49
N ASN A 68 1.63 -7.49 -10.56
CA ASN A 68 2.82 -8.33 -10.53
C ASN A 68 2.64 -9.61 -9.70
N TRP A 69 1.89 -9.54 -8.59
CA TRP A 69 1.75 -10.60 -7.59
C TRP A 69 0.33 -10.64 -6.98
N PRO A 70 -0.71 -10.97 -7.78
CA PRO A 70 -2.10 -10.93 -7.31
C PRO A 70 -2.38 -11.88 -6.12
N SER A 71 -1.58 -12.94 -5.94
CA SER A 71 -1.71 -13.85 -4.79
C SER A 71 -1.47 -13.14 -3.46
N LEU A 72 -0.59 -12.14 -3.39
CA LEU A 72 -0.31 -11.41 -2.16
C LEU A 72 -1.53 -10.67 -1.60
N LEU A 73 -2.43 -10.18 -2.47
CA LEU A 73 -3.67 -9.53 -2.01
C LEU A 73 -4.59 -10.51 -1.27
N LYS A 74 -4.62 -11.78 -1.70
CA LYS A 74 -5.41 -12.82 -1.02
C LYS A 74 -4.87 -13.16 0.37
N HIS A 75 -3.60 -12.87 0.62
CA HIS A 75 -2.93 -13.09 1.90
C HIS A 75 -3.00 -11.88 2.85
N GLY A 76 -3.72 -10.81 2.49
CA GLY A 76 -3.78 -9.60 3.32
C GLY A 76 -2.43 -8.92 3.46
N PHE A 77 -1.60 -9.00 2.42
CA PHE A 77 -0.24 -8.47 2.41
C PHE A 77 -0.18 -6.94 2.45
N LEU A 78 -1.21 -6.26 1.97
CA LEU A 78 -1.33 -4.80 2.05
C LEU A 78 -2.29 -4.41 3.15
N GLU A 79 -1.85 -3.51 4.01
CA GLU A 79 -2.68 -2.83 5.02
C GLU A 79 -2.65 -1.33 4.76
N GLU A 80 -3.72 -0.66 5.14
CA GLU A 80 -3.78 0.80 5.15
C GLU A 80 -3.78 1.29 6.59
N PHE A 81 -3.02 2.35 6.84
CA PHE A 81 -3.09 3.08 8.09
C PHE A 81 -3.60 4.49 7.79
N ILE A 82 -4.79 4.77 8.31
CA ILE A 82 -5.46 6.06 8.18
C ILE A 82 -5.23 6.91 9.43
N THR A 83 -5.12 8.22 9.24
CA THR A 83 -5.02 9.20 10.33
C THR A 83 -6.31 10.02 10.43
N PRO A 84 -6.67 10.55 11.60
CA PRO A 84 -7.85 11.41 11.71
C PRO A 84 -7.66 12.70 10.90
N ILE A 85 -8.68 13.11 10.15
CA ILE A 85 -8.73 14.39 9.42
C ILE A 85 -9.04 15.52 10.39
N VAL A 86 -9.88 15.27 11.39
CA VAL A 86 -10.28 16.25 12.41
C VAL A 86 -10.15 15.63 13.80
N LYS A 87 -9.68 16.44 14.76
CA LYS A 87 -9.70 16.11 16.19
C LYS A 87 -10.45 17.20 16.95
N ALA A 88 -11.61 16.87 17.52
CA ALA A 88 -12.34 17.77 18.40
C ALA A 88 -11.96 17.50 19.86
N SER A 89 -11.67 18.55 20.62
CA SER A 89 -11.26 18.44 22.03
C SER A 89 -12.12 19.31 22.93
N LYS A 90 -12.67 18.74 24.01
CA LYS A 90 -13.42 19.48 25.05
C LYS A 90 -13.23 18.84 26.42
N ASN A 91 -12.84 19.65 27.41
CA ASN A 91 -12.74 19.24 28.82
C ASN A 91 -12.06 17.87 29.05
N LYS A 92 -10.90 17.65 28.40
CA LYS A 92 -10.10 16.39 28.43
C LYS A 92 -10.67 15.20 27.65
N GLN A 93 -11.76 15.38 26.91
CA GLN A 93 -12.22 14.39 25.93
C GLN A 93 -11.70 14.79 24.54
N GLU A 94 -11.15 13.83 23.81
CA GLU A 94 -10.74 13.94 22.41
C GLU A 94 -11.59 12.99 21.57
N LEU A 95 -12.20 13.52 20.50
CA LEU A 95 -12.88 12.75 19.46
C LEU A 95 -12.11 12.92 18.16
N SER A 96 -11.81 11.80 17.50
CA SER A 96 -11.09 11.75 16.23
C SER A 96 -12.05 11.34 15.13
N PHE A 97 -12.05 12.08 14.03
CA PHE A 97 -12.89 11.86 12.86
C PHE A 97 -12.01 11.57 11.66
N TYR A 98 -12.32 10.52 10.91
CA TYR A 98 -11.53 10.04 9.77
C TYR A 98 -12.14 10.44 8.43
N SER A 99 -13.29 11.11 8.44
CA SER A 99 -13.88 11.72 7.25
C SER A 99 -14.62 13.02 7.60
N ILE A 100 -14.79 13.91 6.63
CA ILE A 100 -15.61 15.12 6.81
C ILE A 100 -17.08 14.78 7.08
N PRO A 101 -17.71 13.82 6.37
CA PRO A 101 -19.06 13.38 6.71
C PRO A 101 -19.23 12.90 8.15
N GLU A 102 -18.24 12.15 8.69
CA GLU A 102 -18.26 11.69 10.09
C GLU A 102 -18.19 12.87 11.09
N PHE A 103 -17.55 13.98 10.71
CA PHE A 103 -17.47 15.19 11.52
C PHE A 103 -18.74 16.04 11.45
N ASP A 104 -19.41 16.04 10.30
CA ASP A 104 -20.61 16.86 10.04
C ASP A 104 -21.92 16.23 10.60
N GLU A 105 -21.92 14.93 10.92
CA GLU A 105 -23.02 14.20 11.60
C GLU A 105 -23.18 14.57 13.09
#